data_AF-A0A957QRV4-F1
#
_entry.id   AF-A0A957QRV4-F1
#
_cell.length_a   1.000
_cell.length_b   1.000
_cell.length_c   1.000
_cell.angle_alpha   90.00
_cell.angle_beta   90.00
_cell.angle_gamma   90.00
#
_symmetry.space_group_name_H-M   'P 1'
#
loop_
_entity.id
_entity.type
_entity.pdbx_description
1 polymer ?
#
loop_
_entity_poly.entity_id
_entity_poly.type
_entity_poly.pdbx_seq_one_letter_code
_entity_poly.pdbx_strand_id
1 'polypeptide(L)'
;MKVRAWWRQWDKSWLAVLAVALLAMWPLLSRSDLPQNTDAELHIFRLAELSRVIRTGVFYPRWAPHFYFGYGYPIFNYYAPLSYYLGLPVELMPGLDAVAGVKFVLLLSLLAGAVGTFAYVRPHWGAPAGL
;
A
#
# COMPACT_ATOMS: atom_id res chain seq x y z
N MET A 1 20.83 -6.28 30.00
CA MET A 1 20.15 -5.65 28.84
C MET A 1 18.84 -5.04 29.30
N LYS A 2 18.76 -3.71 29.44
CA LYS A 2 17.47 -3.04 29.72
C LYS A 2 16.76 -2.82 28.38
N VAL A 3 15.71 -3.59 28.12
CA VAL A 3 14.74 -3.28 27.06
C VAL A 3 14.08 -1.96 27.46
N ARG A 4 14.66 -0.82 27.07
CA ARG A 4 14.01 0.48 27.18
C ARG A 4 12.68 0.36 26.43
N ALA A 5 11.59 0.86 26.99
CA ALA A 5 10.31 0.89 26.30
C ALA A 5 10.40 1.91 25.14
N TRP A 6 10.65 1.43 23.91
CA TRP A 6 10.88 2.28 22.72
C TRP A 6 9.68 3.20 22.40
N TRP A 7 8.50 2.82 22.88
CA TRP A 7 7.21 3.48 22.69
C TRP A 7 6.96 4.69 23.59
N ARG A 8 7.78 4.89 24.65
CA ARG A 8 7.35 5.68 25.83
C ARG A 8 7.89 7.10 25.90
N GLN A 9 8.42 7.64 24.81
CA GLN A 9 8.84 9.05 24.73
C GLN A 9 8.22 9.67 23.49
N TRP A 10 7.03 10.23 23.65
CA TRP A 10 6.40 11.10 22.67
C TRP A 10 7.28 12.34 22.51
N ASP A 11 8.04 12.35 21.41
CA ASP A 11 8.89 13.46 21.00
C ASP A 11 8.19 14.19 19.85
N LYS A 12 8.28 15.52 19.83
CA LYS A 12 7.68 16.38 18.80
C LYS A 12 8.18 16.03 17.39
N SER A 13 9.35 15.40 17.27
CA SER A 13 9.87 14.89 16.01
C SER A 13 8.93 13.92 15.29
N TRP A 14 8.08 13.18 16.01
CA TRP A 14 7.05 12.35 15.37
C TRP A 14 6.07 13.16 14.52
N LEU A 15 5.72 14.37 14.96
CA LEU A 15 4.84 15.27 14.19
C LEU A 15 5.55 15.74 12.92
N ALA A 16 6.85 16.00 12.99
CA ALA A 16 7.64 16.37 11.81
C ALA A 16 7.72 15.21 10.80
N VAL A 17 7.93 13.97 11.23
CA VAL A 17 7.89 12.79 10.35
C VAL A 17 6.52 12.67 9.68
N LEU A 18 5.43 12.80 10.44
CA LEU A 18 4.08 12.73 9.88
C LEU A 18 3.81 13.87 8.90
N ALA A 19 4.29 15.08 9.16
CA ALA A 19 4.17 16.21 8.24
C ALA A 19 4.94 15.97 6.92
N VAL A 20 6.16 15.44 7.00
CA VAL A 20 6.96 15.08 5.81
C VAL A 20 6.29 13.95 5.04
N ALA A 21 5.78 12.92 5.73
CA ALA A 21 5.06 11.83 5.09
C ALA A 21 3.80 12.34 4.38
N LEU A 22 3.01 13.22 5.00
CA LEU A 22 1.84 13.83 4.39
C LEU A 22 2.21 14.66 3.15
N LEU A 23 3.30 15.42 3.21
CA LEU A 23 3.81 16.17 2.06
C LEU A 23 4.20 15.23 0.92
N ALA A 24 4.90 14.12 1.21
CA ALA A 24 5.26 13.11 0.22
C ALA A 24 4.04 12.35 -0.35
N MET A 25 2.98 12.18 0.44
CA MET A 25 1.71 11.58 0.04
C MET A 25 0.85 12.52 -0.81
N TRP A 26 1.15 13.82 -0.84
CA TRP A 26 0.32 14.83 -1.50
C TRP A 26 -0.03 14.51 -2.96
N PRO A 27 0.89 14.05 -3.84
CA PRO A 27 0.55 13.74 -5.22
C PRO A 27 -0.47 12.60 -5.34
N LEU A 28 -0.42 11.62 -4.43
CA LEU A 28 -1.37 10.52 -4.36
C LEU A 28 -2.73 10.97 -3.81
N LEU A 29 -2.74 11.92 -2.87
CA LEU A 29 -3.99 12.42 -2.28
C LEU A 29 -4.72 13.43 -3.18
N SER A 30 -3.96 14.29 -3.87
CA SER A 30 -4.50 15.42 -4.64
C SER A 30 -5.01 15.05 -6.03
N ARG A 31 -4.58 13.91 -6.59
CA ARG A 31 -4.98 13.45 -7.92
C ARG A 31 -5.93 12.28 -7.82
N SER A 32 -6.94 12.23 -8.68
CA SER A 32 -7.83 11.06 -8.82
C SER A 32 -7.05 9.81 -9.24
N ASP A 33 -6.14 9.97 -10.19
CA ASP A 33 -5.49 8.87 -10.91
C ASP A 33 -4.02 8.64 -10.50
N LEU A 34 -3.48 7.50 -10.97
CA LEU A 34 -2.06 7.16 -10.88
C LEU A 34 -1.34 7.43 -12.22
N PRO A 35 0.00 7.58 -12.23
CA PRO A 35 0.76 7.75 -13.46
C PRO A 35 0.50 6.65 -14.49
N GLN A 36 0.15 7.07 -15.70
CA GLN A 36 -0.12 6.17 -16.82
C GLN A 36 1.18 5.69 -17.49
N ASN A 37 1.09 4.59 -18.25
CA ASN A 37 2.23 3.95 -18.91
C ASN A 37 3.33 3.52 -17.93
N THR A 38 2.93 3.10 -16.72
CA THR A 38 3.81 2.58 -15.69
C THR A 38 3.29 1.23 -15.19
N ASP A 39 4.05 0.56 -14.33
CA ASP A 39 3.59 -0.67 -13.68
C ASP A 39 2.37 -0.45 -12.77
N ALA A 40 2.07 0.78 -12.34
CA ALA A 40 0.89 1.11 -11.54
C ALA A 40 -0.42 0.63 -12.20
N GLU A 41 -0.55 0.76 -13.52
CA GLU A 41 -1.71 0.28 -14.28
C GLU A 41 -1.89 -1.23 -14.16
N LEU A 42 -0.79 -1.99 -14.18
CA LEU A 42 -0.82 -3.44 -14.01
C LEU A 42 -1.33 -3.82 -12.63
N HIS A 43 -0.98 -3.06 -11.59
CA HIS A 43 -1.47 -3.29 -10.23
C HIS A 43 -2.97 -2.99 -10.11
N ILE A 44 -3.47 -1.94 -10.77
CA ILE A 44 -4.90 -1.60 -10.81
C ILE A 44 -5.67 -2.75 -11.47
N PHE A 45 -5.25 -3.23 -12.64
CA PHE A 45 -5.93 -4.33 -13.33
C PHE A 45 -5.93 -5.62 -12.52
N ARG A 46 -4.82 -5.94 -11.84
CA ARG A 46 -4.72 -7.13 -10.99
C ARG A 46 -5.63 -7.06 -9.77
N LEU A 47 -5.75 -5.89 -9.14
CA LEU A 47 -6.67 -5.70 -8.02
C LEU A 47 -8.13 -5.82 -8.46
N ALA A 48 -8.49 -5.19 -9.59
CA ALA A 48 -9.84 -5.27 -10.16
C ALA A 48 -10.21 -6.73 -10.51
N GLU A 49 -9.28 -7.48 -11.10
CA GLU A 49 -9.51 -8.89 -11.43
C GLU A 49 -9.60 -9.76 -10.17
N LEU A 50 -8.75 -9.51 -9.17
CA LEU A 50 -8.84 -10.19 -7.87
C LEU A 50 -10.22 -9.95 -7.23
N SER A 51 -10.70 -8.70 -7.21
CA SER A 51 -12.03 -8.33 -6.72
C SER A 51 -13.14 -9.10 -7.44
N ARG A 52 -13.09 -9.16 -8.77
CA ARG A 52 -14.08 -9.89 -9.57
C ARG A 52 -14.09 -11.38 -9.24
N VAL A 53 -12.93 -12.02 -9.15
CA VAL A 53 -12.83 -13.46 -8.87
C VAL A 53 -13.20 -13.78 -7.42
N ILE A 54 -12.88 -12.92 -6.46
CA ILE A 54 -13.29 -13.10 -5.06
C ILE A 54 -14.82 -13.01 -4.91
N ARG A 55 -15.48 -12.11 -5.66
CA ARG A 55 -16.95 -12.01 -5.68
C ARG A 55 -17.64 -13.28 -6.19
N THR A 56 -16.94 -14.18 -6.88
CA THR A 56 -17.48 -15.50 -7.27
C THR A 56 -17.26 -16.58 -6.22
N GLY A 57 -16.65 -16.25 -5.07
CA GLY A 57 -16.39 -17.18 -3.96
C GLY A 57 -14.99 -17.78 -3.95
N VAL A 58 -14.11 -17.42 -4.89
CA VAL A 58 -12.73 -17.92 -4.94
C VAL A 58 -11.81 -16.95 -4.20
N PHE A 59 -11.63 -17.17 -2.89
CA PHE A 59 -10.89 -16.27 -2.02
C PHE A 59 -9.38 -16.23 -2.27
N TYR A 60 -8.78 -17.28 -2.83
CA TYR A 60 -7.35 -17.34 -3.16
C TYR A 60 -7.14 -17.83 -4.61
N PRO A 61 -7.43 -16.96 -5.60
CA PRO A 61 -7.40 -17.37 -6.98
C PRO A 61 -5.97 -17.58 -7.48
N ARG A 62 -5.79 -18.61 -8.29
CA ARG A 62 -4.54 -18.88 -9.03
C ARG A 62 -4.62 -18.44 -10.48
N TRP A 63 -5.83 -18.19 -10.98
CA TRP A 63 -6.11 -17.91 -12.38
C TRP A 63 -6.88 -16.60 -12.50
N ALA A 64 -6.44 -15.73 -13.40
CA ALA A 64 -7.12 -14.50 -13.79
C ALA A 64 -7.83 -14.74 -15.13
N PRO A 65 -9.12 -15.16 -15.14
CA PRO A 65 -9.82 -15.55 -16.37
C PRO A 65 -9.99 -14.42 -17.40
N HIS A 66 -10.06 -13.16 -16.98
CA HIS A 66 -10.30 -12.04 -17.91
C HIS A 66 -9.01 -11.48 -18.51
N PHE A 67 -7.85 -11.94 -18.04
CA PHE A 67 -6.58 -11.50 -18.57
C PHE A 67 -6.25 -12.19 -19.89
N TYR A 68 -5.26 -11.65 -20.59
CA TYR A 68 -4.76 -12.19 -21.86
C TYR A 68 -5.89 -12.44 -22.86
N PHE A 69 -6.66 -11.38 -23.18
CA PHE A 69 -7.80 -11.43 -24.10
C PHE A 69 -8.89 -12.49 -23.74
N GLY A 70 -9.01 -12.84 -22.46
CA GLY A 70 -9.99 -13.83 -21.98
C GLY A 70 -9.54 -15.28 -22.06
N TYR A 71 -8.32 -15.55 -22.56
CA TYR A 71 -7.71 -16.88 -22.46
C TYR A 71 -7.25 -17.19 -21.04
N GLY A 72 -7.10 -16.16 -20.21
CA GLY A 72 -6.70 -16.26 -18.82
C GLY A 72 -5.20 -16.24 -18.60
N TYR A 73 -4.79 -15.97 -17.36
CA TYR A 73 -3.39 -15.81 -17.00
C TYR A 73 -3.10 -16.21 -15.54
N PRO A 74 -2.04 -16.99 -15.25
CA PRO A 74 -1.77 -17.51 -13.90
C PRO A 74 -1.03 -16.52 -12.97
N ILE A 75 -1.22 -15.20 -13.14
CA ILE A 75 -0.43 -14.15 -12.46
C ILE A 75 -0.36 -14.30 -10.94
N PHE A 76 -1.45 -14.71 -10.31
CA PHE A 76 -1.55 -14.79 -8.85
C PHE A 76 -0.70 -15.90 -8.22
N ASN A 77 -0.10 -16.80 -9.02
CA ASN A 77 0.90 -17.75 -8.51
C ASN A 77 2.30 -17.13 -8.42
N TYR A 78 2.59 -16.09 -9.21
CA TYR A 78 3.95 -15.57 -9.39
C TYR A 78 4.15 -14.17 -8.78
N TYR A 79 3.07 -13.43 -8.56
CA TYR A 79 3.14 -12.09 -8.00
C TYR A 79 2.71 -12.07 -6.53
N ALA A 80 3.41 -11.28 -5.70
CA ALA A 80 3.15 -11.21 -4.27
C ALA A 80 1.69 -10.79 -3.99
N PRO A 81 0.88 -11.61 -3.31
CA PRO A 81 -0.55 -11.36 -3.18
C PRO A 81 -0.89 -10.30 -2.15
N LEU A 82 -0.03 -10.09 -1.15
CA LEU A 82 -0.33 -9.26 0.04
C LEU A 82 -0.82 -7.86 -0.34
N SER A 83 -0.16 -7.19 -1.28
CA SER A 83 -0.53 -5.84 -1.70
C SER A 83 -1.97 -5.78 -2.25
N TYR A 84 -2.39 -6.79 -3.02
CA TYR A 84 -3.75 -6.83 -3.55
C TYR A 84 -4.78 -7.10 -2.46
N TYR A 85 -4.49 -7.99 -1.50
CA TYR A 85 -5.40 -8.23 -0.37
C TYR A 85 -5.49 -7.04 0.60
N LEU A 86 -4.46 -6.20 0.70
CA LEU A 86 -4.53 -4.95 1.46
C LEU A 86 -5.40 -3.90 0.75
N GLY A 87 -5.36 -3.83 -0.59
CA GLY A 87 -6.19 -2.92 -1.38
C GLY A 87 -7.64 -3.39 -1.57
N LEU A 88 -7.87 -4.70 -1.51
CA LEU A 88 -9.17 -5.32 -1.78
C LEU A 88 -10.31 -4.78 -0.89
N PRO A 89 -10.16 -4.62 0.44
CA PRO A 89 -11.23 -4.05 1.25
C PRO A 89 -11.69 -2.68 0.77
N VAL A 90 -10.77 -1.84 0.29
CA VAL A 90 -11.08 -0.50 -0.25
C VAL A 90 -11.81 -0.59 -1.58
N GLU A 91 -11.33 -1.44 -2.49
CA GLU A 91 -11.97 -1.74 -3.78
C GLU A 91 -13.38 -2.35 -3.62
N LEU A 92 -13.65 -3.05 -2.51
CA LEU A 92 -14.97 -3.62 -2.23
C LEU A 92 -15.96 -2.60 -1.67
N MET A 93 -15.52 -1.41 -1.24
CA MET A 93 -16.39 -0.38 -0.68
C MET A 93 -17.25 0.28 -1.78
N PRO A 94 -18.54 0.55 -1.51
CA PRO A 94 -19.39 1.26 -2.46
C PRO A 94 -18.82 2.63 -2.84
N GLY A 95 -18.72 2.91 -4.13
CA GLY A 95 -18.24 4.20 -4.66
C GLY A 95 -16.72 4.35 -4.76
N LEU A 96 -15.96 3.31 -4.42
CA LEU A 96 -14.52 3.23 -4.63
C LEU A 96 -14.18 2.20 -5.73
N ASP A 97 -12.96 2.27 -6.22
CA ASP A 97 -12.45 1.45 -7.32
C ASP A 97 -11.00 0.97 -7.08
N ALA A 98 -10.47 0.21 -8.04
CA ALA A 98 -9.18 -0.44 -7.91
C ALA A 98 -8.05 0.60 -7.86
N VAL A 99 -8.28 1.79 -8.44
CA VAL A 99 -7.37 2.94 -8.32
C VAL A 99 -7.30 3.37 -6.85
N ALA A 100 -8.45 3.56 -6.20
CA ALA A 100 -8.51 3.88 -4.77
C ALA A 100 -7.85 2.79 -3.91
N GLY A 101 -8.08 1.51 -4.23
CA GLY A 101 -7.46 0.38 -3.53
C GLY A 101 -5.94 0.34 -3.66
N VAL A 102 -5.39 0.54 -4.87
CA VAL A 102 -3.94 0.61 -5.07
C VAL A 102 -3.34 1.84 -4.38
N LYS A 103 -4.01 3.00 -4.47
CA LYS A 103 -3.58 4.22 -3.78
C LYS A 103 -3.53 4.02 -2.27
N PHE A 104 -4.53 3.37 -1.68
CA PHE A 104 -4.52 3.03 -0.26
C PHE A 104 -3.27 2.23 0.14
N VAL A 105 -2.91 1.22 -0.66
CA VAL A 105 -1.71 0.40 -0.40
C VAL A 105 -0.43 1.23 -0.49
N LEU A 106 -0.32 2.12 -1.49
CA LEU A 106 0.83 3.01 -1.65
C LEU A 106 0.96 3.99 -0.47
N LEU A 107 -0.16 4.61 -0.07
CA LEU A 107 -0.22 5.51 1.08
C LEU A 107 0.16 4.80 2.38
N LEU A 108 -0.37 3.60 2.60
CA LEU A 108 -0.04 2.76 3.75
C LEU A 108 1.44 2.37 3.77
N SER A 109 1.99 2.00 2.61
CA SER A 109 3.41 1.61 2.49
C SER A 109 4.35 2.79 2.77
N LEU A 110 4.02 3.98 2.26
CA LEU A 110 4.80 5.20 2.52
C LEU A 110 4.76 5.57 4.01
N LEU A 111 3.58 5.54 4.63
CA LEU A 111 3.44 5.82 6.05
C LEU A 111 4.18 4.80 6.91
N ALA A 112 4.04 3.51 6.61
CA ALA A 112 4.75 2.45 7.30
C ALA A 112 6.28 2.58 7.15
N GLY A 113 6.75 2.94 5.96
CA GLY A 113 8.16 3.20 5.69
C GLY A 113 8.70 4.39 6.48
N ALA A 114 7.96 5.51 6.52
CA ALA A 114 8.34 6.70 7.27
C ALA A 114 8.41 6.43 8.78
N VAL A 115 7.35 5.83 9.33
CA VAL A 115 7.27 5.47 10.76
C VAL A 115 8.32 4.43 11.12
N GLY A 116 8.48 3.39 10.32
CA GLY A 116 9.44 2.31 10.55
C GLY A 116 10.89 2.80 10.53
N THR A 117 11.23 3.64 9.55
CA THR A 117 12.57 4.24 9.44
C THR A 117 12.87 5.12 10.64
N PHE A 118 11.97 6.03 11.01
CA PHE A 118 12.18 6.91 12.15
C PHE A 118 12.25 6.14 13.47
N ALA A 119 11.37 5.15 13.68
CA ALA A 119 11.37 4.28 14.85
C ALA A 119 12.71 3.56 15.02
N TYR A 120 13.33 3.14 13.91
CA TYR A 120 14.62 2.47 13.88
C TYR A 120 15.78 3.44 14.10
N VAL A 121 15.81 4.58 13.42
CA VAL A 121 16.95 5.51 13.44
C VAL A 121 17.03 6.29 14.75
N ARG A 122 15.90 6.78 15.26
CA ARG A 122 15.85 7.68 16.43
C ARG A 122 16.59 7.14 17.66
N PRO A 123 16.44 5.86 18.08
CA PRO A 123 17.13 5.34 19.26
C PRO A 123 18.64 5.15 19.08
N HIS A 124 19.12 5.05 17.84
CA HIS A 124 20.51 4.72 17.52
C HIS A 124 21.35 5.96 17.16
N TRP A 125 20.76 6.94 16.46
CA TRP A 125 21.46 8.14 15.97
C TRP A 125 20.81 9.47 16.38
N GLY A 126 19.72 9.42 17.15
CA GLY A 126 18.97 10.60 17.59
C GLY A 126 17.89 11.03 16.58
N ALA A 127 16.96 11.86 17.06
CA ALA A 127 15.83 12.31 16.26
C ALA A 127 16.20 13.13 15.02
N PRO A 128 17.21 14.03 15.04
CA PRO A 128 17.60 14.78 13.85
C PRO A 128 18.12 13.91 12.69
N ALA A 129 18.71 12.75 12.99
CA ALA A 129 19.21 11.84 11.97
C ALA A 129 18.11 10.99 11.31
N GLY A 130 16.94 10.86 11.95
CA GLY A 130 15.81 10.11 11.43
C GLY A 130 14.77 10.95 10.70
N LEU A 131 14.88 12.29 10.77
CA LEU A 131 14.08 13.26 10.02
C LEU A 131 14.73 13.52 8.66
#